data_AF-A0AAU7CLH8-F1
#
_entry.id   AF-A0AAU7CLH8-F1
#
_cell.length_a   1.000
_cell.length_b   1.000
_cell.length_c   1.000
_cell.angle_alpha   90.00
_cell.angle_beta   90.00
_cell.angle_gamma   90.00
#
_symmetry.space_group_name_H-M   'P 1'
#
loop_
_entity.id
_entity.type
_entity.pdbx_description
1 polymer ?
#
loop_
_entity_poly.entity_id
_entity_poly.type
_entity_poly.pdbx_seq_one_letter_code
_entity_poly.pdbx_strand_id
1 'polypeptide(L)'
;MLDAQESNGREAPSKAGNSALLVRRGVHTNRRIDLTLRMDNTELLRQPKAEPLREALLAIPWEYTKHFHRRVKAKRNQPPELLNRLAMSHVALAQMNQSFGLESRANWAYHEAITILEPLAQLQPREASTQALLARCYSELRPAPREFERSQGVRGN
;
A
#
# COMPACT_ATOMS: atom_id res chain seq x y z
N MET A 1 -33.45 19.42 -68.16
CA MET A 1 -33.12 18.08 -68.67
C MET A 1 -32.25 17.43 -67.61
N LEU A 2 -32.86 16.53 -66.80
CA LEU A 2 -32.28 15.67 -65.74
C LEU A 2 -31.61 16.38 -64.54
N ASP A 3 -31.60 15.88 -63.30
CA ASP A 3 -32.55 15.19 -62.42
C ASP A 3 -31.89 15.21 -61.02
N ALA A 4 -32.71 15.23 -59.98
CA ALA A 4 -32.48 14.80 -58.59
C ALA A 4 -31.09 14.91 -57.90
N GLN A 5 -31.04 15.55 -56.73
CA GLN A 5 -30.94 14.83 -55.44
C GLN A 5 -31.49 15.68 -54.27
N GLU A 6 -32.54 15.15 -53.64
CA GLU A 6 -33.15 15.58 -52.38
C GLU A 6 -32.42 15.04 -51.14
N SER A 7 -32.63 15.75 -50.03
CA SER A 7 -32.87 15.26 -48.66
C SER A 7 -31.69 14.83 -47.74
N ASN A 8 -31.34 15.78 -46.85
CA ASN A 8 -31.54 15.77 -45.39
C ASN A 8 -31.03 14.57 -44.55
N GLY A 9 -30.11 14.84 -43.60
CA GLY A 9 -29.74 13.95 -42.50
C GLY A 9 -28.81 14.63 -41.49
N ARG A 10 -29.24 14.70 -40.22
CA ARG A 10 -28.60 15.34 -39.05
C ARG A 10 -27.29 14.64 -38.64
N GLU A 11 -26.30 15.40 -38.14
CA GLU A 11 -25.50 15.04 -36.96
C GLU A 11 -24.73 16.25 -36.39
N ALA A 12 -24.57 16.29 -35.06
CA ALA A 12 -24.20 17.44 -34.25
C ALA A 12 -22.70 17.54 -33.92
N PRO A 13 -22.15 18.73 -33.61
CA PRO A 13 -20.90 18.84 -32.86
C PRO A 13 -21.15 18.97 -31.34
N SER A 14 -20.60 18.02 -30.59
CA SER A 14 -20.70 17.87 -29.13
C SER A 14 -19.87 18.90 -28.35
N LYS A 15 -20.43 19.24 -27.17
CA LYS A 15 -20.03 20.20 -26.13
C LYS A 15 -18.64 19.99 -25.54
N ALA A 16 -17.97 21.12 -25.25
CA ALA A 16 -17.39 21.54 -23.95
C ALA A 16 -16.35 22.66 -24.24
N GLY A 17 -16.37 23.87 -23.70
CA GLY A 17 -16.93 24.34 -22.43
C GLY A 17 -15.79 25.04 -21.66
N ASN A 18 -15.58 26.32 -21.93
CA ASN A 18 -14.66 27.23 -21.24
C ASN A 18 -14.85 27.22 -19.70
N SER A 19 -13.75 27.23 -18.96
CA SER A 19 -13.59 27.85 -17.62
C SER A 19 -12.08 27.91 -17.29
N ALA A 20 -11.41 29.01 -17.59
CA ALA A 20 -11.24 30.17 -16.72
C ALA A 20 -10.23 29.93 -15.57
N LEU A 21 -9.14 30.71 -15.62
CA LEU A 21 -8.17 30.96 -14.55
C LEU A 21 -8.84 31.24 -13.20
N LEU A 22 -8.24 30.76 -12.10
CA LEU A 22 -7.83 31.59 -10.95
C LEU A 22 -7.06 30.77 -9.88
N VAL A 23 -5.88 31.29 -9.54
CA VAL A 23 -5.27 31.38 -8.18
C VAL A 23 -4.46 30.21 -7.62
N ARG A 24 -3.14 30.41 -7.73
CA ARG A 24 -2.10 30.27 -6.67
C ARG A 24 -2.61 29.84 -5.28
N ARG A 25 -2.08 28.72 -4.77
CA ARG A 25 -1.26 28.68 -3.53
C ARG A 25 -0.61 27.31 -3.39
N GLY A 26 0.67 27.32 -3.04
CA GLY A 26 1.49 26.12 -2.95
C GLY A 26 0.92 25.10 -1.95
N VAL A 27 0.98 23.83 -2.33
CA VAL A 27 1.02 22.72 -1.37
C VAL A 27 2.14 21.81 -1.81
N HIS A 28 3.04 21.57 -0.87
CA HIS A 28 4.27 20.84 -1.00
C HIS A 28 4.09 19.47 -1.64
N THR A 29 5.08 19.13 -2.45
CA THR A 29 5.44 17.80 -2.90
C THR A 29 5.20 16.73 -1.82
N ASN A 30 4.12 15.97 -1.96
CA ASN A 30 4.06 14.64 -1.40
C ASN A 30 3.66 13.71 -2.54
N ARG A 31 4.67 13.26 -3.31
CA ARG A 31 4.57 12.06 -4.13
C ARG A 31 4.26 10.92 -3.17
N ARG A 32 2.97 10.77 -2.83
CA ARG A 32 2.41 9.50 -2.37
C ARG A 32 2.81 8.52 -3.44
N ILE A 33 3.74 7.62 -3.11
CA ILE A 33 3.95 6.44 -3.92
C ILE A 33 2.66 5.66 -3.74
N ASP A 34 1.72 5.87 -4.66
CA ASP A 34 0.52 5.06 -4.78
C ASP A 34 1.00 3.68 -5.25
N LEU A 35 1.48 2.86 -4.30
CA LEU A 35 1.84 1.45 -4.53
C LEU A 35 0.59 0.57 -4.64
N THR A 36 -0.54 1.14 -5.04
CA THR A 36 -1.71 0.38 -5.48
C THR A 36 -1.42 -0.23 -6.85
N LEU A 37 -0.42 -1.12 -6.89
CA LEU A 37 -0.36 -2.24 -7.82
C LEU A 37 -1.61 -3.09 -7.53
N ARG A 38 -2.76 -2.67 -8.06
CA ARG A 38 -3.88 -3.55 -8.32
C ARG A 38 -3.40 -4.54 -9.38
N MET A 39 -2.74 -5.61 -8.90
CA MET A 39 -2.38 -6.73 -9.75
C MET A 39 -3.68 -7.49 -10.01
N ASP A 40 -4.35 -7.18 -11.12
CA ASP A 40 -5.64 -7.79 -11.48
C ASP A 40 -5.53 -9.29 -11.85
N ASN A 41 -4.37 -9.92 -11.58
CA ASN A 41 -4.05 -11.33 -11.78
C ASN A 41 -3.56 -12.04 -10.49
N THR A 42 -4.00 -11.58 -9.32
CA THR A 42 -3.65 -12.19 -8.02
C THR A 42 -3.94 -13.68 -7.95
N GLU A 43 -5.00 -14.15 -8.61
CA GLU A 43 -5.34 -15.58 -8.61
C GLU A 43 -4.32 -16.44 -9.37
N LEU A 44 -3.72 -15.91 -10.44
CA LEU A 44 -2.60 -16.58 -11.13
C LEU A 44 -1.36 -16.60 -10.23
N LEU A 45 -1.12 -15.51 -9.50
CA LEU A 45 0.00 -15.40 -8.57
C LEU A 45 -0.18 -16.26 -7.32
N ARG A 46 -1.38 -16.78 -7.04
CA ARG A 46 -1.64 -17.74 -5.95
C ARG A 46 -1.30 -19.18 -6.34
N GLN A 47 -1.20 -19.49 -7.62
CA GLN A 47 -0.92 -20.84 -8.10
C GLN A 47 0.50 -21.29 -7.70
N PRO A 48 0.73 -22.57 -7.34
CA PRO A 48 2.05 -23.05 -6.92
C PRO A 48 3.16 -22.82 -7.96
N LYS A 49 2.82 -22.92 -9.25
CA LYS A 49 3.76 -22.69 -10.36
C LYS A 49 4.25 -21.23 -10.47
N ALA A 50 3.56 -20.29 -9.84
CA ALA A 50 3.94 -18.88 -9.82
C ALA A 50 4.90 -18.54 -8.67
N GLU A 51 5.33 -19.51 -7.84
CA GLU A 51 6.24 -19.27 -6.72
C GLU A 51 7.51 -18.49 -7.10
N PRO A 52 8.24 -18.82 -8.19
CA PRO A 52 9.43 -18.06 -8.56
C PRO A 52 9.11 -16.59 -8.91
N LEU A 53 7.94 -16.36 -9.50
CA LEU A 53 7.48 -15.02 -9.84
C LEU A 53 7.06 -14.23 -8.60
N ARG A 54 6.37 -14.86 -7.64
CA ARG A 54 6.06 -14.26 -6.34
C ARG A 54 7.33 -13.79 -5.64
N GLU A 55 8.33 -14.67 -5.55
CA GLU A 55 9.62 -14.35 -4.94
C GLU A 55 10.32 -13.19 -5.66
N ALA A 56 10.36 -13.21 -6.99
CA ALA A 56 10.96 -12.12 -7.76
C ALA A 56 10.24 -10.77 -7.56
N LEU A 57 8.91 -10.77 -7.52
CA LEU A 57 8.10 -9.57 -7.29
C LEU A 57 8.24 -9.04 -5.86
N LEU A 58 8.41 -9.92 -4.87
CA LEU A 58 8.59 -9.55 -3.47
C LEU A 58 10.02 -9.15 -3.13
N ALA A 59 11.02 -9.57 -3.90
CA ALA A 59 12.42 -9.31 -3.60
C ALA A 59 12.71 -7.81 -3.42
N ILE A 60 12.18 -6.97 -4.32
CA ILE A 60 12.41 -5.51 -4.28
C ILE A 60 11.71 -4.87 -3.07
N PRO A 61 10.39 -5.04 -2.85
CA PRO A 61 9.72 -4.52 -1.65
C PRO A 61 10.32 -5.02 -0.33
N TRP A 62 10.73 -6.29 -0.30
CA TRP A 62 11.33 -6.91 0.88
C TRP A 62 12.68 -6.25 1.23
N GLU A 63 13.61 -6.22 0.27
CA GLU A 63 14.93 -5.62 0.50
C GLU A 63 14.83 -4.12 0.77
N TYR A 64 13.94 -3.39 0.08
CA TYR A 64 13.66 -1.99 0.38
C TYR A 64 13.25 -1.80 1.85
N THR A 65 12.24 -2.55 2.30
CA THR A 65 11.69 -2.42 3.65
C THR A 65 12.74 -2.77 4.70
N LYS A 66 13.52 -3.83 4.48
CA LYS A 66 14.62 -4.26 5.35
C LYS A 66 15.74 -3.23 5.44
N HIS A 67 16.18 -2.67 4.31
CA HIS A 67 17.18 -1.60 4.30
C HIS A 67 16.67 -0.34 4.99
N PHE A 68 15.41 0.01 4.77
CA PHE A 68 14.80 1.15 5.42
C PHE A 68 14.70 0.97 6.93
N HIS A 69 14.24 -0.21 7.39
CA HIS A 69 14.20 -0.58 8.80
C HIS A 69 15.57 -0.47 9.47
N ARG A 70 16.62 -1.00 8.84
CA ARG A 70 18.00 -0.90 9.35
C ARG A 70 18.44 0.55 9.53
N ARG A 71 18.16 1.41 8.55
CA ARG A 71 18.50 2.83 8.61
C ARG A 71 17.74 3.56 9.72
N VAL A 72 16.49 3.18 9.96
CA VAL A 72 15.66 3.73 11.04
C VAL A 72 16.14 3.23 12.40
N LYS A 73 16.44 1.94 12.56
CA LYS A 73 16.97 1.39 13.84
C LYS A 73 18.37 1.90 14.20
N ALA A 74 19.17 2.30 13.21
CA ALA A 74 20.53 2.80 13.45
C ALA A 74 20.60 4.15 14.20
N LYS A 75 19.48 4.87 14.39
CA LYS A 75 19.48 6.13 15.16
C LYS A 75 18.47 6.05 16.30
N ARG A 76 18.87 6.58 17.46
CA ARG A 76 18.15 6.41 18.74
C ARG A 76 16.88 7.25 18.86
N ASN A 77 16.70 8.28 18.02
CA ASN A 77 15.52 9.16 18.01
C ASN A 77 15.12 9.48 16.57
N GLN A 78 14.17 8.71 16.04
CA GLN A 78 13.69 8.92 14.68
C GLN A 78 12.47 9.84 14.70
N PRO A 79 12.35 10.76 13.72
CA PRO A 79 11.19 11.62 13.65
C PRO A 79 9.92 10.77 13.41
N PRO A 80 8.79 11.12 14.04
CA PRO A 80 7.51 10.44 13.89
C PRO A 80 7.11 10.12 12.44
N GLU A 81 7.38 11.05 11.52
CA GLU A 81 7.07 10.91 10.10
C GLU A 81 7.87 9.79 9.44
N LEU A 82 9.12 9.56 9.90
CA LEU A 82 9.95 8.49 9.37
C LEU A 82 9.51 7.12 9.90
N LEU A 83 9.09 7.05 11.17
CA LEU A 83 8.49 5.85 11.75
C LEU A 83 7.17 5.50 11.05
N ASN A 84 6.32 6.49 10.79
CA ASN A 84 5.10 6.30 10.01
C ASN A 84 5.38 5.77 8.60
N ARG A 85 6.38 6.32 7.90
CA ARG A 85 6.78 5.80 6.59
C ARG A 85 7.29 4.37 6.64
N LEU A 86 8.00 3.99 7.70
CA LEU A 86 8.48 2.62 7.88
C LEU A 86 7.30 1.67 8.10
N ALA A 87 6.37 2.04 8.98
CA ALA A 87 5.15 1.28 9.19
C ALA A 87 4.33 1.12 7.89
N MET A 88 4.18 2.19 7.09
CA MET A 88 3.52 2.12 5.78
C MET A 88 4.20 1.15 4.82
N SER A 89 5.53 1.06 4.85
CA SER A 89 6.29 0.13 4.01
C SER A 89 6.00 -1.33 4.41
N HIS A 90 5.94 -1.61 5.70
CA HIS A 90 5.53 -2.91 6.22
C HIS A 90 4.07 -3.25 5.86
N VAL A 91 3.15 -2.29 5.94
CA VAL A 91 1.75 -2.47 5.54
C VAL A 91 1.62 -2.78 4.04
N ALA A 92 2.38 -2.10 3.19
CA ALA A 92 2.39 -2.38 1.75
C ALA A 92 2.94 -3.79 1.46
N LEU A 93 4.02 -4.18 2.13
CA LEU A 93 4.58 -5.52 2.05
C LEU A 93 3.57 -6.59 2.51
N ALA A 94 2.83 -6.32 3.58
CA ALA A 94 1.79 -7.23 4.07
C ALA A 94 0.67 -7.43 3.04
N GLN A 95 0.18 -6.35 2.43
CA GLN A 95 -0.85 -6.40 1.39
C GLN A 95 -0.39 -7.17 0.15
N MET A 96 0.86 -6.97 -0.28
CA MET A 96 1.43 -7.75 -1.39
C MET A 96 1.47 -9.24 -1.05
N ASN A 97 1.96 -9.61 0.13
CA ASN A 97 1.98 -11.01 0.57
C ASN A 97 0.57 -11.62 0.66
N GLN A 98 -0.41 -10.87 1.18
CA GLN A 98 -1.82 -11.30 1.25
C GLN A 98 -2.41 -11.51 -0.15
N SER A 99 -2.09 -10.62 -1.10
CA SER A 99 -2.52 -10.73 -2.49
C SER A 99 -2.00 -12.01 -3.16
N PHE A 100 -0.78 -12.44 -2.76
CA PHE A 100 -0.11 -13.65 -3.24
C PHE A 100 -0.48 -14.92 -2.46
N GLY A 101 -1.33 -14.83 -1.43
CA GLY A 101 -1.73 -15.96 -0.59
C GLY A 101 -0.69 -16.37 0.46
N LEU A 102 0.33 -15.54 0.69
CA LEU A 102 1.41 -15.79 1.65
C LEU A 102 1.03 -15.27 3.05
N GLU A 103 -0.01 -15.85 3.65
CA GLU A 103 -0.64 -15.32 4.87
C GLU A 103 0.34 -15.17 6.05
N SER A 104 1.22 -16.15 6.28
CA SER A 104 2.21 -16.06 7.36
C SER A 104 3.16 -14.87 7.20
N ARG A 105 3.60 -14.58 5.96
CA ARG A 105 4.47 -13.42 5.67
C ARG A 105 3.70 -12.11 5.78
N ALA A 106 2.42 -12.10 5.40
CA ALA A 106 1.55 -10.94 5.57
C ALA A 106 1.35 -10.60 7.05
N ASN A 107 1.03 -11.60 7.88
CA ASN A 107 0.86 -11.42 9.33
C ASN A 107 2.14 -10.91 10.00
N TRP A 108 3.30 -11.45 9.63
CA TRP A 108 4.58 -10.94 10.13
C TRP A 108 4.76 -9.45 9.80
N ALA A 109 4.48 -9.05 8.55
CA ALA A 109 4.64 -7.67 8.12
C ALA A 109 3.64 -6.72 8.81
N TYR A 110 2.38 -7.14 9.03
CA TYR A 110 1.43 -6.39 9.84
C TYR A 110 1.89 -6.24 11.29
N HIS A 111 2.45 -7.30 11.89
CA HIS A 111 3.02 -7.24 13.23
C HIS A 111 4.16 -6.22 13.33
N GLU A 112 5.13 -6.24 12.42
CA GLU A 112 6.21 -5.24 12.43
C GLU A 112 5.65 -3.81 12.33
N ALA A 113 4.63 -3.58 11.49
CA ALA A 113 3.97 -2.28 11.42
C ALA A 113 3.32 -1.87 12.75
N ILE A 114 2.63 -2.80 13.43
CA ILE A 114 2.00 -2.57 14.74
C ILE A 114 3.05 -2.18 15.79
N THR A 115 4.19 -2.87 15.85
CA THR A 115 5.26 -2.56 16.83
C THR A 115 5.82 -1.13 16.69
N ILE A 116 5.70 -0.54 15.50
CA ILE A 116 6.11 0.84 15.23
C ILE A 116 4.96 1.82 15.53
N LEU A 117 3.74 1.45 15.15
CA LEU A 117 2.56 2.33 15.23
C LEU A 117 1.99 2.43 16.64
N GLU A 118 2.04 1.39 17.46
CA GLU A 118 1.58 1.43 18.86
C GLU A 118 2.28 2.54 19.68
N PRO A 119 3.62 2.58 19.79
CA PRO A 119 4.28 3.65 20.54
C PRO A 119 4.06 5.02 19.90
N LEU A 120 3.96 5.08 18.56
CA LEU A 120 3.69 6.33 17.85
C LEU A 120 2.29 6.87 18.13
N ALA A 121 1.29 5.99 18.18
CA ALA A 121 -0.10 6.29 18.51
C ALA A 121 -0.25 6.76 19.96
N GLN A 122 0.55 6.22 20.88
CA GLN A 122 0.61 6.70 22.27
C GLN A 122 1.24 8.08 22.39
N LEU A 123 2.30 8.35 21.62
CA LEU A 123 2.97 9.66 21.59
C LEU A 123 2.14 10.73 20.87
N GLN A 124 1.37 10.34 19.86
CA GLN A 124 0.58 11.23 19.02
C GLN A 124 -0.88 10.73 18.88
N PRO A 125 -1.68 10.74 19.96
CA PRO A 125 -3.03 10.16 19.95
C PRO A 125 -4.00 10.89 19.01
N ARG A 126 -3.72 12.16 18.69
CA ARG A 126 -4.55 12.98 17.79
C ARG A 126 -4.16 12.85 16.32
N GLU A 127 -3.09 12.11 16.00
CA GLU A 127 -2.65 11.92 14.61
C GLU A 127 -3.53 10.86 13.94
N ALA A 128 -4.52 11.32 13.18
CA ALA A 128 -5.52 10.46 12.54
C ALA A 128 -4.89 9.44 11.58
N SER A 129 -3.79 9.80 10.90
CA SER A 129 -3.13 8.89 9.96
C SER A 129 -2.51 7.67 10.66
N THR A 130 -1.86 7.90 11.80
CA THR A 130 -1.28 6.84 12.64
C THR A 130 -2.36 5.91 13.18
N GLN A 131 -3.45 6.48 13.71
CA GLN A 131 -4.57 5.71 14.25
C GLN A 131 -5.26 4.87 13.18
N ALA A 132 -5.52 5.45 12.00
CA ALA A 132 -6.14 4.74 10.89
C ALA A 132 -5.26 3.59 10.38
N LEU A 133 -3.94 3.79 10.32
CA LEU A 133 -3.02 2.75 9.89
C LEU A 133 -2.93 1.61 10.92
N LEU A 134 -2.90 1.94 12.21
CA LEU A 134 -2.91 0.96 13.30
C LEU A 134 -4.21 0.14 13.31
N ALA A 135 -5.36 0.79 13.19
CA ALA A 135 -6.65 0.13 13.10
C ALA A 135 -6.72 -0.83 11.89
N ARG A 136 -6.18 -0.40 10.74
CA ARG A 136 -6.08 -1.25 9.56
C ARG A 136 -5.23 -2.49 9.82
N CYS A 137 -4.05 -2.34 10.44
CA CYS A 137 -3.19 -3.47 10.76
C CYS A 137 -3.92 -4.48 11.66
N TYR A 138 -4.61 -4.03 12.71
CA TYR A 138 -5.37 -4.96 13.57
C TYR A 138 -6.53 -5.63 12.84
N SER A 139 -7.23 -4.91 11.95
CA SER A 139 -8.34 -5.50 11.19
C SER A 139 -7.90 -6.56 10.18
N GLU A 140 -6.69 -6.44 9.64
CA GLU A 140 -6.14 -7.36 8.64
C GLU A 140 -5.25 -8.45 9.27
N LEU A 141 -4.83 -8.28 10.53
CA LEU A 141 -4.04 -9.26 11.24
C LEU A 141 -4.91 -10.49 11.51
N ARG A 142 -4.53 -11.61 10.87
CA ARG A 142 -5.16 -12.89 11.14
C ARG A 142 -4.46 -13.55 12.33
N PRO A 143 -5.20 -14.29 13.18
CA PRO A 143 -4.58 -15.07 14.23
C PRO A 143 -3.57 -16.03 13.60
N ALA A 144 -2.31 -15.96 14.06
CA ALA A 144 -1.25 -16.79 13.53
C ALA A 144 -1.53 -18.27 13.86
N PRO A 145 -1.28 -19.20 12.92
CA PRO A 145 -1.25 -20.62 13.27
C PRO A 145 -0.13 -20.85 14.31
N ARG A 146 -0.41 -21.68 15.33
CA ARG A 146 0.45 -21.96 16.50
C ARG A 146 1.90 -22.36 16.18
N GLU A 147 2.22 -22.66 14.92
CA GLU A 147 3.55 -23.02 14.44
C GLU A 147 4.49 -21.81 14.25
N PHE A 148 3.96 -20.61 13.97
CA PHE A 148 4.80 -19.43 13.74
C PHE A 148 5.49 -18.94 15.03
N GLU A 149 4.79 -19.05 16.17
CA GLU A 149 5.31 -18.73 17.51
C GLU A 149 6.54 -19.55 17.90
N ARG A 150 6.63 -20.80 17.41
CA ARG A 150 7.78 -21.69 17.67
C ARG A 150 9.04 -21.31 16.89
N SER A 151 8.88 -20.70 15.73
CA SER A 151 10.00 -20.32 14.84
C SER A 151 10.64 -18.98 15.21
N GLN A 152 9.91 -18.09 15.91
CA GLN A 152 10.39 -16.75 16.29
C GLN A 152 10.84 -16.65 17.75
N GLY A 153 10.80 -17.74 18.52
CA GLY A 153 11.37 -17.76 19.88
C GLY A 153 10.73 -16.76 20.85
N VAL A 154 9.51 -16.28 20.58
CA VAL A 154 8.77 -15.45 21.53
C VAL A 154 8.13 -16.40 22.53
N ARG A 155 8.93 -16.88 23.47
CA ARG A 155 8.42 -17.49 24.69
C ARG A 155 7.74 -16.39 25.49
N GLY A 156 6.42 -16.48 25.58
CA GLY A 156 5.68 -15.96 26.72
C GLY A 156 6.34 -16.46 28.01
N ASN A 157 6.52 -15.50 28.91
CA ASN A 157 7.11 -15.64 30.23
C ASN A 157 6.38 -16.68 31.09
#